data_AF-A0A8I3AJ64-F1
#
_entry.id   AF-A0A8I3AJ64-F1
#
_cell.length_a   1.000
_cell.length_b   1.000
_cell.length_c   1.000
_cell.angle_alpha   90.00
_cell.angle_beta   90.00
_cell.angle_gamma   90.00
#
_symmetry.space_group_name_H-M   'P 1'
#
loop_
_entity.id
_entity.type
_entity.pdbx_description
1 polymer ?
#
loop_
_entity_poly.entity_id
_entity_poly.type
_entity_poly.pdbx_seq_one_letter_code
_entity_poly.pdbx_strand_id
1 'polypeptide(L)'
;MEADEYYSRTVKAGLMMQDSGYAKEEFDIATDILGGLGPDGSPTIQTRANYPVRNGSDQSIWAAQIRATRSAEEAWQAFQHPPQPGMAPQTEVFHEMILKALANIVDPHHDNLPGDGRETFSHDTLNFSEFERARLAPPKVLQLTRHMEQSGVRLDERCLNVLLLRSASLDEAVEYVQRSSLSKTQQATVDCALRGTDVAFNSVADQIKEISQGTLLAVIRLLCRTRPGYGMSSHTIERAMRIARLGWTAAGCSNPAPWEFILEALARSRVLACGGDPQQNSQRALLLAGHVMKEAEASCGLTLHMLSSFARVTQKVLHTRLDGLLESLTGGTAHGDDATLLSFFVTGPPQGTTRRPHFHHWNRADPSLATTADLAAAALRRLRSAWADLASATTKGAAAAASSSSAKLGDTIVLAGASEVNTQMLALASLGDVDAMAALAAWTVRHADGIIAATHAKRTTWLTGVFHTFRAFAEPLLDEDVVAPLRRAVVEAGQRDRWLYWPSDEEVATFTQSDVSGRLGQLQDFVQLVATERGDGGGDGGALLECRRELRPGADAVAQAEERASRRYVCRDEVEWRQTEGEKSRHRVVQGMRV
;
A
#
# COMPACT_ATOMS: atom_id res chain seq x y z
N MET A 1 8.18 -35.18 37.39
CA MET A 1 8.40 -34.25 36.28
C MET A 1 9.24 -33.12 36.85
N GLU A 2 10.51 -33.05 36.50
CA GLU A 2 11.44 -32.06 37.05
C GLU A 2 11.15 -30.68 36.47
N ALA A 3 11.28 -29.62 37.27
CA ALA A 3 10.99 -28.24 36.84
C ALA A 3 11.81 -27.83 35.60
N ASP A 4 12.97 -28.47 35.43
CA ASP A 4 13.93 -28.22 34.36
C ASP A 4 13.39 -28.57 32.96
N GLU A 5 12.40 -29.46 32.83
CA GLU A 5 11.81 -29.78 31.54
C GLU A 5 11.10 -28.58 30.90
N TYR A 6 10.58 -27.67 31.71
CA TYR A 6 9.81 -26.51 31.24
C TYR A 6 10.68 -25.33 30.81
N TYR A 7 11.97 -25.29 31.09
CA TYR A 7 12.81 -24.15 30.70
C TYR A 7 13.03 -24.05 29.18
N SER A 8 13.09 -22.82 28.66
CA SER A 8 13.53 -22.56 27.29
C SER A 8 14.96 -23.07 27.09
N ARG A 9 15.32 -23.42 25.84
CA ARG A 9 16.70 -23.82 25.48
C ARG A 9 17.72 -22.76 25.89
N THR A 10 17.36 -21.49 25.77
CA THR A 10 18.23 -20.37 26.16
C THR A 10 18.46 -20.31 27.66
N VAL A 11 17.40 -20.49 28.46
CA VAL A 11 17.48 -20.55 29.93
C VAL A 11 18.33 -21.73 30.38
N LYS A 12 18.16 -22.91 29.75
CA LYS A 12 18.99 -24.10 30.02
C LYS A 12 20.47 -23.83 29.74
N ALA A 13 20.77 -23.15 28.63
CA ALA A 13 22.14 -22.75 28.32
C ALA A 13 22.71 -21.78 29.37
N GLY A 14 21.92 -20.82 29.83
CA GLY A 14 22.30 -19.89 30.91
C GLY A 14 22.55 -20.59 32.25
N LEU A 15 21.78 -21.63 32.59
CA LEU A 15 22.01 -22.46 33.77
C LEU A 15 23.29 -23.29 33.65
N MET A 16 23.51 -23.97 32.51
CA MET A 16 24.74 -24.74 32.26
C MET A 16 26.00 -23.88 32.32
N MET A 17 25.90 -22.62 31.88
CA MET A 17 26.97 -21.63 31.98
C MET A 17 27.32 -21.34 33.45
N GLN A 18 26.32 -21.13 34.32
CA GLN A 18 26.53 -20.97 35.76
C GLN A 18 27.10 -22.22 36.42
N ASP A 19 26.59 -23.40 36.06
CA ASP A 19 27.10 -24.68 36.57
C ASP A 19 28.57 -24.92 36.20
N SER A 20 29.00 -24.37 35.06
CA SER A 20 30.39 -24.39 34.61
C SER A 20 31.28 -23.33 35.28
N GLY A 21 30.72 -22.52 36.19
CA GLY A 21 31.44 -21.52 36.98
C GLY A 21 31.49 -20.11 36.38
N TYR A 22 30.75 -19.82 35.31
CA TYR A 22 30.66 -18.47 34.74
C TYR A 22 29.55 -17.66 35.42
N ALA A 23 29.86 -16.42 35.80
CA ALA A 23 28.86 -15.51 36.37
C ALA A 23 27.91 -15.00 35.29
N LYS A 24 26.63 -14.78 35.64
CA LYS A 24 25.65 -14.13 34.77
C LYS A 24 25.85 -12.63 34.75
N GLU A 25 25.76 -12.05 33.57
CA GLU A 25 25.69 -10.60 33.37
C GLU A 25 24.24 -10.13 33.24
N GLU A 26 24.02 -8.82 33.19
CA GLU A 26 22.68 -8.22 33.09
C GLU A 26 21.92 -8.73 31.85
N PHE A 27 22.64 -8.89 30.74
CA PHE A 27 22.08 -9.43 29.50
C PHE A 27 21.61 -10.88 29.64
N ASP A 28 22.32 -11.72 30.40
CA ASP A 28 21.94 -13.11 30.62
C ASP A 28 20.66 -13.19 31.46
N ILE A 29 20.55 -12.34 32.49
CA ILE A 29 19.36 -12.25 33.34
C ILE A 29 18.15 -11.75 32.53
N ALA A 30 18.33 -10.73 31.70
CA ALA A 30 17.28 -10.25 30.81
C ALA A 30 16.84 -11.32 29.81
N THR A 31 17.79 -12.11 29.29
CA THR A 31 17.52 -13.22 28.36
C THR A 31 16.75 -14.35 29.05
N ASP A 32 17.10 -14.67 30.29
CA ASP A 32 16.39 -15.66 31.11
C ASP A 32 14.93 -15.24 31.35
N ILE A 33 14.71 -13.96 31.65
CA ILE A 33 13.40 -13.33 31.82
C ILE A 33 12.55 -13.48 30.55
N LEU A 34 13.09 -13.13 29.38
CA LEU A 34 12.40 -13.31 28.11
C LEU A 34 12.17 -14.80 27.77
N GLY A 35 13.02 -15.68 28.27
CA GLY A 35 12.92 -17.14 28.19
C GLY A 35 11.89 -17.77 29.14
N GLY A 36 11.27 -16.96 30.02
CA GLY A 36 10.21 -17.38 30.94
C GLY A 36 10.67 -17.65 32.37
N LEU A 37 11.87 -17.21 32.76
CA LEU A 37 12.39 -17.34 34.13
C LEU A 37 12.25 -16.01 34.89
N GLY A 38 11.53 -16.01 36.01
CA GLY A 38 11.42 -14.86 36.90
C GLY A 38 12.76 -14.43 37.50
N PRO A 39 12.92 -13.17 37.93
CA PRO A 39 14.13 -12.67 38.59
C PRO A 39 14.46 -13.39 39.91
N ASP A 40 13.46 -14.03 40.53
CA ASP A 40 13.57 -14.88 41.72
C ASP A 40 13.88 -16.36 41.38
N GLY A 41 14.11 -16.69 40.11
CA GLY A 41 14.36 -18.05 39.64
C GLY A 41 13.10 -18.92 39.52
N SER A 42 11.93 -18.35 39.80
CA SER A 42 10.65 -19.04 39.58
C SER A 42 10.38 -19.17 38.07
N PRO A 43 9.74 -20.25 37.59
CA PRO A 43 9.36 -20.40 36.17
C PRO A 43 8.22 -19.46 35.75
N THR A 44 7.99 -18.35 36.46
CA THR A 44 6.87 -17.45 36.22
C THR A 44 7.32 -16.20 35.52
N ILE A 45 7.38 -16.27 34.19
CA ILE A 45 6.91 -15.13 33.38
C ILE A 45 6.00 -15.61 32.26
N GLN A 46 4.89 -14.88 32.12
CA GLN A 46 3.64 -15.36 31.53
C GLN A 46 3.67 -15.51 30.01
N THR A 47 4.66 -14.92 29.33
CA THR A 47 4.87 -15.06 27.89
C THR A 47 6.36 -15.18 27.56
N ARG A 48 6.72 -16.03 26.59
CA ARG A 48 8.10 -16.16 26.09
C ARG A 48 8.26 -15.31 24.85
N ALA A 49 9.16 -14.33 24.88
CA ALA A 49 9.33 -13.42 23.75
C ALA A 49 10.59 -13.76 22.95
N ASN A 50 10.45 -13.88 21.63
CA ASN A 50 11.61 -13.96 20.75
C ASN A 50 12.36 -12.61 20.75
N TYR A 51 13.65 -12.67 21.05
CA TYR A 51 14.53 -11.51 20.96
C TYR A 51 15.15 -11.44 19.57
N PRO A 52 15.03 -10.31 18.84
CA PRO A 52 15.81 -10.14 17.63
C PRO A 52 17.29 -10.01 18.02
N VAL A 53 18.09 -11.02 17.64
CA VAL A 53 19.55 -11.12 17.90
C VAL A 53 20.37 -10.00 17.21
N ARG A 54 19.74 -8.96 16.66
CA ARG A 54 20.43 -7.92 15.91
C ARG A 54 20.20 -6.53 16.49
N ASN A 55 21.33 -5.93 16.85
CA ASN A 55 21.60 -4.52 17.11
C ASN A 55 21.55 -4.09 18.57
N GLY A 56 22.43 -4.65 19.40
CA GLY A 56 23.01 -3.95 20.56
C GLY A 56 22.06 -3.12 21.42
N SER A 57 20.79 -3.52 21.53
CA SER A 57 19.89 -2.88 22.47
C SER A 57 20.29 -3.39 23.83
N ASP A 58 20.84 -2.47 24.61
CA ASP A 58 20.76 -2.52 26.05
C ASP A 58 19.29 -2.83 26.35
N GLN A 59 19.02 -4.03 26.85
CA GLN A 59 17.72 -4.37 27.37
C GLN A 59 17.94 -4.64 28.83
N SER A 60 17.68 -3.61 29.63
CA SER A 60 17.71 -3.73 31.08
C SER A 60 16.77 -4.81 31.57
N ILE A 61 17.11 -5.40 32.73
CA ILE A 61 16.29 -6.41 33.43
C ILE A 61 14.83 -5.93 33.56
N TRP A 62 14.63 -4.65 33.87
CA TRP A 62 13.30 -4.06 34.06
C TRP A 62 12.49 -4.00 32.76
N ALA A 63 13.11 -3.61 31.64
CA ALA A 63 12.46 -3.60 30.34
C ALA A 63 12.09 -5.03 29.89
N ALA A 64 12.95 -6.01 30.17
CA ALA A 64 12.66 -7.42 29.92
C ALA A 64 11.44 -7.93 30.72
N GLN A 65 11.33 -7.57 32.01
CA GLN A 65 10.19 -7.93 32.86
C GLN A 65 8.88 -7.39 32.28
N ILE A 66 8.86 -6.11 31.88
CA ILE A 66 7.68 -5.48 31.27
C ILE A 66 7.31 -6.18 29.97
N ARG A 67 8.28 -6.44 29.10
CA ARG A 67 8.04 -7.07 27.80
C ARG A 67 7.43 -8.46 27.92
N ALA A 68 7.86 -9.24 28.91
CA ALA A 68 7.45 -10.62 29.11
C ALA A 68 6.08 -10.79 29.81
N THR A 69 5.45 -9.69 30.27
CA THR A 69 4.06 -9.70 30.77
C THR A 69 3.03 -10.02 29.68
N ARG A 70 1.88 -10.60 30.04
CA ARG A 70 0.84 -10.96 29.05
C ARG A 70 -0.04 -9.79 28.64
N SER A 71 -0.26 -8.82 29.54
CA SER A 71 -1.21 -7.71 29.35
C SER A 71 -0.63 -6.35 29.74
N ALA A 72 -1.32 -5.28 29.37
CA ALA A 72 -0.89 -3.91 29.67
C ALA A 72 -1.01 -3.57 31.18
N GLU A 73 -1.95 -4.18 31.89
CA GLU A 73 -2.14 -4.02 33.34
C GLU A 73 -0.98 -4.65 34.12
N GLU A 74 -0.55 -5.84 33.72
CA GLU A 74 0.61 -6.50 34.34
C GLU A 74 1.91 -5.78 34.03
N ALA A 75 2.07 -5.33 32.78
CA ALA A 75 3.17 -4.46 32.39
C ALA A 75 3.23 -3.22 33.29
N TRP A 76 2.07 -2.63 33.62
CA TRP A 76 1.99 -1.48 34.51
C TRP A 76 2.35 -1.81 35.95
N GLN A 77 1.93 -2.97 36.47
CA GLN A 77 2.37 -3.43 37.79
C GLN A 77 3.88 -3.66 37.83
N ALA A 78 4.46 -4.30 36.81
CA ALA A 78 5.92 -4.47 36.70
C ALA A 78 6.64 -3.11 36.58
N PHE A 79 6.04 -2.14 35.89
CA PHE A 79 6.57 -0.77 35.80
C PHE A 79 6.54 -0.04 37.15
N GLN A 80 5.64 -0.38 38.08
CA GLN A 80 5.62 0.24 39.42
C GLN A 80 6.61 -0.40 40.41
N HIS A 81 7.09 -1.61 40.12
CA HIS A 81 7.96 -2.39 40.99
C HIS A 81 9.33 -2.58 40.33
N PRO A 82 10.24 -1.58 40.41
CA PRO A 82 11.58 -1.72 39.85
C PRO A 82 12.36 -2.89 40.47
N PRO A 83 13.33 -3.49 39.74
CA PRO A 83 14.19 -4.55 40.27
C PRO A 83 14.95 -4.15 41.53
N GLN A 84 15.28 -2.85 41.67
CA GLN A 84 15.89 -2.29 42.87
C GLN A 84 15.03 -1.13 43.40
N PRO A 85 14.74 -1.08 44.71
CA PRO A 85 13.99 0.02 45.29
C PRO A 85 14.64 1.38 45.01
N GLY A 86 13.86 2.35 44.53
CA GLY A 86 14.34 3.70 44.23
C GLY A 86 15.01 3.89 42.86
N MET A 87 15.11 2.82 42.04
CA MET A 87 15.58 2.94 40.66
C MET A 87 14.59 3.75 39.81
N ALA A 88 15.10 4.75 39.07
CA ALA A 88 14.30 5.55 38.15
C ALA A 88 14.14 4.85 36.79
N PRO A 89 12.95 4.89 36.17
CA PRO A 89 12.72 4.28 34.86
C PRO A 89 13.53 4.99 33.76
N GLN A 90 14.28 4.22 32.99
CA GLN A 90 15.07 4.71 31.85
C GLN A 90 14.26 4.63 30.53
N THR A 91 14.84 5.12 29.44
CA THR A 91 14.22 5.17 28.10
C THR A 91 13.65 3.83 27.66
N GLU A 92 14.38 2.72 27.84
CA GLU A 92 13.95 1.37 27.45
C GLU A 92 12.71 0.89 28.21
N VAL A 93 12.68 1.18 29.53
CA VAL A 93 11.58 0.79 30.42
C VAL A 93 10.29 1.50 29.98
N PHE A 94 10.38 2.81 29.71
CA PHE A 94 9.27 3.57 29.14
C PHE A 94 8.88 3.08 27.74
N HIS A 95 9.84 2.73 26.89
CA HIS A 95 9.58 2.23 25.54
C HIS A 95 8.78 0.93 25.57
N GLU A 96 9.20 -0.07 26.34
CA GLU A 96 8.47 -1.34 26.43
C GLU A 96 7.10 -1.15 27.08
N MET A 97 6.96 -0.24 28.06
CA MET A 97 5.65 0.10 28.64
C MET A 97 4.71 0.77 27.61
N ILE A 98 5.21 1.75 26.83
CA ILE A 98 4.44 2.40 25.76
C ILE A 98 4.02 1.36 24.71
N LEU A 99 4.91 0.45 24.32
CA LEU A 99 4.61 -0.60 23.35
C LEU A 99 3.52 -1.55 23.86
N LYS A 100 3.58 -1.94 25.14
CA LYS A 100 2.52 -2.75 25.77
C LYS A 100 1.19 -2.02 25.85
N ALA A 101 1.20 -0.72 26.16
CA ALA A 101 -0.02 0.09 26.19
C ALA A 101 -0.64 0.30 24.79
N LEU A 102 0.18 0.28 23.72
CA LEU A 102 -0.26 0.40 22.32
C LEU A 102 -0.53 -0.93 21.62
N ALA A 103 -0.28 -2.06 22.29
CA ALA A 103 -0.46 -3.38 21.73
C ALA A 103 -1.96 -3.69 21.55
N ASN A 104 -2.29 -4.36 20.44
CA ASN A 104 -3.63 -4.85 20.21
C ASN A 104 -3.91 -6.03 21.14
N ILE A 105 -5.17 -6.16 21.59
CA ILE A 105 -5.65 -7.37 22.24
C ILE A 105 -5.73 -8.47 21.18
N VAL A 106 -5.24 -9.66 21.53
CA VAL A 106 -5.23 -10.84 20.65
C VAL A 106 -6.64 -11.18 20.19
N ASP A 107 -6.79 -11.45 18.89
CA ASP A 107 -8.03 -12.02 18.35
C ASP A 107 -8.17 -13.47 18.86
N PRO A 108 -9.28 -13.84 19.53
CA PRO A 108 -9.53 -15.20 20.01
C PRO A 108 -9.41 -16.29 18.93
N HIS A 109 -9.52 -15.92 17.65
CA HIS A 109 -9.44 -16.84 16.51
C HIS A 109 -8.07 -16.91 15.82
N HIS A 110 -7.05 -16.27 16.39
CA HIS A 110 -5.70 -16.32 15.83
C HIS A 110 -4.85 -17.46 16.45
N ASP A 111 -3.94 -18.02 15.66
CA ASP A 111 -3.13 -19.18 16.03
C ASP A 111 -1.81 -18.86 16.77
N ASN A 112 -1.45 -17.59 17.03
CA ASN A 112 -0.19 -17.30 17.72
C ASN A 112 -0.29 -17.56 19.22
N LEU A 113 0.77 -18.12 19.78
CA LEU A 113 0.91 -18.41 21.20
C LEU A 113 1.33 -17.16 21.98
N PRO A 114 1.10 -17.12 23.30
CA PRO A 114 1.56 -16.02 24.14
C PRO A 114 3.07 -15.79 24.05
N GLY A 115 3.44 -14.63 23.50
CA GLY A 115 4.82 -14.20 23.32
C GLY A 115 5.39 -14.36 21.90
N ASP A 116 4.65 -15.01 20.98
CA ASP A 116 5.00 -15.03 19.55
C ASP A 116 4.93 -13.62 18.92
N GLY A 117 4.03 -12.79 19.44
CA GLY A 117 3.82 -11.41 19.01
C GLY A 117 3.87 -10.40 20.15
N ARG A 118 3.64 -9.13 19.82
CA ARG A 118 3.50 -8.04 20.81
C ARG A 118 2.08 -7.88 21.34
N GLU A 119 1.15 -8.69 20.85
CA GLU A 119 -0.26 -8.63 21.23
C GLU A 119 -0.47 -8.96 22.70
N THR A 120 -1.50 -8.37 23.31
CA THR A 120 -1.83 -8.56 24.72
C THR A 120 -2.93 -9.59 24.88
N PHE A 121 -2.74 -10.50 25.84
CA PHE A 121 -3.73 -11.52 26.18
C PHE A 121 -4.50 -11.01 27.39
N SER A 122 -5.77 -10.66 27.18
CA SER A 122 -6.64 -10.24 28.27
C SER A 122 -6.75 -11.36 29.31
N HIS A 123 -6.68 -10.99 30.58
CA HIS A 123 -6.99 -11.89 31.67
C HIS A 123 -8.47 -11.80 32.01
N ASP A 124 -9.00 -12.82 32.67
CA ASP A 124 -10.43 -12.88 32.97
C ASP A 124 -10.80 -11.83 34.03
N THR A 125 -11.45 -10.74 33.60
CA THR A 125 -11.81 -9.62 34.48
C THR A 125 -13.26 -9.69 34.99
N LEU A 126 -13.98 -10.79 34.74
CA LEU A 126 -15.41 -10.91 35.07
C LEU A 126 -15.72 -10.67 36.56
N ASN A 127 -14.74 -10.91 37.44
CA ASN A 127 -14.89 -10.73 38.89
C ASN A 127 -14.39 -9.36 39.41
N PHE A 128 -13.86 -8.49 38.56
CA PHE A 128 -13.37 -7.18 38.98
C PHE A 128 -14.44 -6.09 38.84
N SER A 129 -14.59 -5.30 39.89
CA SER A 129 -15.35 -4.05 39.80
C SER A 129 -14.73 -3.08 38.78
N GLU A 130 -15.51 -2.13 38.27
CA GLU A 130 -14.98 -1.06 37.41
C GLU A 130 -13.86 -0.27 38.09
N PHE A 131 -13.96 -0.09 39.40
CA PHE A 131 -12.95 0.60 40.20
C PHE A 131 -11.62 -0.16 40.24
N GLU A 132 -11.66 -1.48 40.48
CA GLU A 132 -10.45 -2.32 40.49
C GLU A 132 -9.80 -2.38 39.10
N ARG A 133 -10.61 -2.49 38.04
CA ARG A 133 -10.12 -2.42 36.65
C ARG A 133 -9.42 -1.09 36.38
N ALA A 134 -10.00 0.04 36.80
CA ALA A 134 -9.40 1.35 36.62
C ALA A 134 -8.09 1.52 37.40
N ARG A 135 -7.96 0.90 38.59
CA ARG A 135 -6.73 0.93 39.40
C ARG A 135 -5.58 0.12 38.78
N LEU A 136 -5.90 -0.98 38.10
CA LEU A 136 -4.91 -1.85 37.46
C LEU A 136 -4.49 -1.34 36.07
N ALA A 137 -5.32 -0.55 35.41
CA ALA A 137 -5.05 -0.02 34.09
C ALA A 137 -3.83 0.93 34.07
N PRO A 138 -2.96 0.84 33.05
CA PRO A 138 -1.92 1.84 32.85
C PRO A 138 -2.52 3.22 32.55
N PRO A 139 -1.79 4.31 32.86
CA PRO A 139 -2.09 5.64 32.36
C PRO A 139 -2.18 5.64 30.84
N LYS A 140 -2.92 6.61 30.28
CA LYS A 140 -2.95 6.80 28.83
C LYS A 140 -1.53 7.10 28.32
N VAL A 141 -1.25 6.70 27.09
CA VAL A 141 0.09 6.88 26.46
C VAL A 141 0.60 8.31 26.59
N LEU A 142 -0.25 9.31 26.36
CA LEU A 142 0.13 10.71 26.55
C LEU A 142 0.57 11.03 27.98
N GLN A 143 -0.11 10.48 29.00
CA GLN A 143 0.27 10.63 30.39
C GLN A 143 1.60 9.92 30.70
N LEU A 144 1.84 8.74 30.11
CA LEU A 144 3.14 8.05 30.20
C LEU A 144 4.27 8.90 29.63
N THR A 145 4.06 9.59 28.50
CA THR A 145 5.08 10.49 27.93
C THR A 145 5.33 11.73 28.80
N ARG A 146 4.32 12.23 29.53
CA ARG A 146 4.51 13.30 30.52
C ARG A 146 5.27 12.80 31.75
N HIS A 147 4.97 11.59 32.20
CA HIS A 147 5.70 10.96 33.30
C HIS A 147 7.18 10.79 32.93
N MET A 148 7.45 10.31 31.72
CA MET A 148 8.81 10.20 31.17
C MET A 148 9.56 11.54 31.21
N GLU A 149 8.92 12.63 30.77
CA GLU A 149 9.51 13.98 30.82
C GLU A 149 9.75 14.46 32.25
N GLN A 150 8.82 14.20 33.18
CA GLN A 150 8.97 14.54 34.61
C GLN A 150 10.10 13.76 35.28
N SER A 151 10.37 12.53 34.82
CA SER A 151 11.52 11.72 35.24
C SER A 151 12.84 12.15 34.59
N GLY A 152 12.84 13.21 33.77
CA GLY A 152 14.04 13.72 33.09
C GLY A 152 14.42 12.94 31.84
N VAL A 153 13.57 12.04 31.37
CA VAL A 153 13.82 11.20 30.18
C VAL A 153 13.07 11.79 28.98
N ARG A 154 13.70 11.80 27.81
CA ARG A 154 13.12 12.32 26.55
C ARG A 154 12.77 11.18 25.61
N LEU A 155 11.74 11.37 24.77
CA LEU A 155 11.37 10.35 23.78
C LEU A 155 12.50 10.21 22.76
N ASP A 156 13.13 9.04 22.73
CA ASP A 156 14.09 8.71 21.68
C ASP A 156 13.38 8.56 20.32
N GLU A 157 14.16 8.49 19.25
CA GLU A 157 13.62 8.40 17.90
C GLU A 157 12.73 7.15 17.71
N ARG A 158 13.09 6.03 18.34
CA ARG A 158 12.34 4.78 18.24
C ARG A 158 10.95 4.92 18.87
N CYS A 159 10.87 5.45 20.09
CA CYS A 159 9.60 5.74 20.75
C CYS A 159 8.77 6.75 19.95
N LEU A 160 9.40 7.83 19.50
CA LEU A 160 8.73 8.87 18.71
C LEU A 160 8.09 8.29 17.45
N ASN A 161 8.82 7.46 16.70
CA ASN A 161 8.30 6.85 15.48
C ASN A 161 7.07 5.98 15.74
N VAL A 162 7.09 5.17 16.80
CA VAL A 162 5.94 4.34 17.20
C VAL A 162 4.73 5.21 17.56
N LEU A 163 4.95 6.27 18.34
CA LEU A 163 3.92 7.20 18.78
C LEU A 163 3.30 7.96 17.59
N LEU A 164 4.12 8.46 16.66
CA LEU A 164 3.66 9.13 15.44
C LEU A 164 2.84 8.20 14.55
N LEU A 165 3.23 6.92 14.42
CA LEU A 165 2.48 5.94 13.63
C LEU A 165 1.09 5.67 14.21
N ARG A 166 0.97 5.67 15.54
CA ARG A 166 -0.24 5.30 16.27
C ARG A 166 -1.11 6.48 16.72
N SER A 167 -0.65 7.72 16.58
CA SER A 167 -1.36 8.90 17.09
C SER A 167 -2.76 9.02 16.50
N ALA A 168 -3.73 9.45 17.30
CA ALA A 168 -5.11 9.63 16.86
C ALA A 168 -5.29 10.90 16.02
N SER A 169 -4.46 11.91 16.26
CA SER A 169 -4.54 13.22 15.59
C SER A 169 -3.15 13.81 15.30
N LEU A 170 -3.12 14.82 14.42
CA LEU A 170 -1.94 15.68 14.25
C LEU A 170 -1.64 16.45 15.53
N ASP A 171 -2.65 16.67 16.37
CA ASP A 171 -2.47 17.44 17.59
C ASP A 171 -1.58 16.71 18.59
N GLU A 172 -1.95 15.46 18.83
CA GLU A 172 -1.23 14.52 19.67
C GLU A 172 0.18 14.25 19.13
N ALA A 173 0.34 14.14 17.82
CA ALA A 173 1.64 13.92 17.19
C ALA A 173 2.65 15.04 17.47
N VAL A 174 2.22 16.30 17.38
CA VAL A 174 3.08 17.44 17.73
C VAL A 174 3.40 17.46 19.21
N GLU A 175 2.46 17.06 20.07
CA GLU A 175 2.70 16.95 21.51
C GLU A 175 3.83 15.94 21.81
N TYR A 176 3.91 14.84 21.06
CA TYR A 176 5.03 13.88 21.12
C TYR A 176 6.33 14.45 20.56
N VAL A 177 6.30 15.17 19.43
CA VAL A 177 7.48 15.80 18.82
C VAL A 177 8.13 16.80 19.78
N GLN A 178 7.33 17.61 20.47
CA GLN A 178 7.83 18.60 21.45
C GLN A 178 8.55 17.95 22.64
N ARG A 179 8.21 16.69 22.98
CA ARG A 179 8.81 15.91 24.08
C ARG A 179 9.97 15.01 23.64
N SER A 180 10.26 14.97 22.34
CA SER A 180 11.35 14.16 21.79
C SER A 180 12.73 14.69 22.12
N SER A 181 13.73 13.82 21.94
CA SER A 181 15.15 14.17 22.00
C SER A 181 15.66 14.88 20.74
N LEU A 182 14.79 15.18 19.76
CA LEU A 182 15.17 15.94 18.56
C LEU A 182 15.62 17.35 18.94
N SER A 183 16.51 17.93 18.12
CA SER A 183 16.94 19.32 18.31
C SER A 183 15.76 20.28 18.14
N LYS A 184 15.84 21.49 18.71
CA LYS A 184 14.76 22.48 18.59
C LYS A 184 14.44 22.85 17.14
N THR A 185 15.45 22.83 16.26
CA THR A 185 15.25 23.05 14.82
C THR A 185 14.51 21.86 14.19
N GLN A 186 14.93 20.63 14.46
CA GLN A 186 14.24 19.42 13.97
C GLN A 186 12.79 19.33 14.47
N GLN A 187 12.54 19.67 15.74
CA GLN A 187 11.19 19.72 16.31
C GLN A 187 10.32 20.71 15.53
N ALA A 188 10.82 21.92 15.26
CA ALA A 188 10.10 22.93 14.50
C ALA A 188 9.86 22.50 13.04
N THR A 189 10.83 21.85 12.40
CA THR A 189 10.66 21.31 11.04
C THR A 189 9.59 20.22 10.98
N VAL A 190 9.58 19.28 11.94
CA VAL A 190 8.56 18.21 12.00
C VAL A 190 7.18 18.78 12.33
N ASP A 191 7.09 19.72 13.28
CA ASP A 191 5.83 20.40 13.61
C ASP A 191 5.26 21.14 12.40
N CYS A 192 6.12 21.87 11.68
CA CYS A 192 5.75 22.54 10.43
C CYS A 192 5.32 21.53 9.34
N ALA A 193 5.98 20.37 9.24
CA ALA A 193 5.57 19.30 8.33
C ALA A 193 4.20 18.70 8.68
N LEU A 194 3.84 18.64 9.97
CA LEU A 194 2.54 18.11 10.42
C LEU A 194 1.41 19.13 10.25
N ARG A 195 1.60 20.38 10.71
CA ARG A 195 0.52 21.39 10.82
C ARG A 195 0.78 22.71 10.12
N GLY A 196 1.99 22.97 9.62
CA GLY A 196 2.36 24.25 9.02
C GLY A 196 1.51 24.63 7.81
N THR A 197 1.45 25.90 7.46
CA THR A 197 0.94 26.31 6.15
C THR A 197 1.95 25.92 5.07
N ASP A 198 1.55 25.89 3.81
CA ASP A 198 2.48 25.58 2.71
C ASP A 198 3.63 26.59 2.63
N VAL A 199 3.37 27.86 2.95
CA VAL A 199 4.39 28.91 3.03
C VAL A 199 5.39 28.63 4.15
N ALA A 200 4.91 28.24 5.33
CA ALA A 200 5.76 27.88 6.45
C ALA A 200 6.57 26.61 6.17
N PHE A 201 5.95 25.60 5.53
CA PHE A 201 6.67 24.37 5.17
C PHE A 201 7.81 24.64 4.18
N ASN A 202 7.59 25.54 3.22
CA ASN A 202 8.61 25.90 2.25
C ASN A 202 9.84 26.57 2.89
N SER A 203 9.69 27.28 4.02
CA SER A 203 10.84 27.89 4.71
C SER A 203 11.71 26.88 5.46
N VAL A 204 11.17 25.69 5.76
CA VAL A 204 11.88 24.60 6.45
C VAL A 204 12.23 23.41 5.53
N ALA A 205 11.91 23.51 4.24
CA ALA A 205 12.03 22.40 3.29
C ALA A 205 13.45 21.82 3.20
N ASP A 206 14.48 22.66 3.26
CA ASP A 206 15.88 22.22 3.21
C ASP A 206 16.29 21.42 4.46
N GLN A 207 15.68 21.71 5.61
CA GLN A 207 15.97 21.05 6.88
C GLN A 207 15.35 19.65 6.98
N ILE A 208 14.44 19.29 6.06
CA ILE A 208 13.82 17.96 6.02
C ILE A 208 14.88 16.86 5.86
N LYS A 209 16.00 17.15 5.19
CA LYS A 209 17.12 16.21 4.99
C LYS A 209 17.85 15.84 6.29
N GLU A 210 17.76 16.70 7.30
CA GLU A 210 18.39 16.50 8.61
C GLU A 210 17.52 15.65 9.56
N ILE A 211 16.31 15.28 9.14
CA ILE A 211 15.41 14.41 9.90
C ILE A 211 15.61 12.97 9.46
N SER A 212 15.62 12.04 10.41
CA SER A 212 15.74 10.62 10.10
C SER A 212 14.60 10.12 9.21
N GLN A 213 14.92 9.19 8.31
CA GLN A 213 13.93 8.59 7.42
C GLN A 213 12.82 7.84 8.19
N GLY A 214 13.14 7.27 9.35
CA GLY A 214 12.15 6.62 10.23
C GLY A 214 11.08 7.60 10.70
N THR A 215 11.49 8.79 11.14
CA THR A 215 10.58 9.86 11.57
C THR A 215 9.77 10.40 10.42
N LEU A 216 10.41 10.69 9.28
CA LEU A 216 9.72 11.17 8.08
C LEU A 216 8.68 10.17 7.57
N LEU A 217 8.98 8.87 7.60
CA LEU A 217 8.07 7.82 7.17
C LEU A 217 6.86 7.72 8.12
N ALA A 218 7.08 7.86 9.43
CA ALA A 218 6.01 7.91 10.42
C ALA A 218 5.09 9.12 10.19
N VAL A 219 5.66 10.30 9.91
CA VAL A 219 4.92 11.52 9.55
C VAL A 219 4.10 11.30 8.27
N ILE A 220 4.69 10.75 7.20
CA ILE A 220 3.99 10.45 5.94
C ILE A 220 2.79 9.53 6.20
N ARG A 221 2.98 8.44 6.96
CA ARG A 221 1.91 7.50 7.29
C ARG A 221 0.80 8.15 8.10
N LEU A 222 1.14 9.02 9.04
CA LEU A 222 0.16 9.78 9.82
C LEU A 222 -0.67 10.70 8.90
N LEU A 223 0.00 11.52 8.08
CA LEU A 223 -0.65 12.42 7.12
C LEU A 223 -1.60 11.66 6.17
N CYS A 224 -1.19 10.47 5.74
CA CYS A 224 -1.97 9.59 4.87
C CYS A 224 -3.21 8.95 5.55
N ARG A 225 -3.24 8.89 6.89
CA ARG A 225 -4.37 8.35 7.67
C ARG A 225 -5.30 9.45 8.18
N THR A 226 -4.76 10.63 8.46
CA THR A 226 -5.56 11.76 8.96
C THR A 226 -6.53 12.25 7.91
N ARG A 227 -7.81 12.29 8.26
CA ARG A 227 -8.85 12.87 7.40
C ARG A 227 -8.70 14.39 7.45
N PRO A 228 -8.76 15.11 6.32
CA PRO A 228 -8.90 16.56 6.35
C PRO A 228 -10.22 16.88 7.06
N GLY A 229 -10.12 17.53 8.23
CA GLY A 229 -11.29 18.06 8.93
C GLY A 229 -11.87 19.27 8.19
N TYR A 230 -13.06 19.71 8.60
CA TYR A 230 -13.61 20.99 8.14
C TYR A 230 -12.62 22.12 8.45
N GLY A 231 -12.12 22.79 7.41
CA GLY A 231 -11.16 23.89 7.53
C GLY A 231 -9.67 23.50 7.48
N MET A 232 -9.32 22.21 7.46
CA MET A 232 -7.96 21.78 7.12
C MET A 232 -7.79 21.91 5.61
N SER A 233 -6.70 22.54 5.18
CA SER A 233 -6.39 22.60 3.76
C SER A 233 -6.18 21.18 3.24
N SER A 234 -6.79 20.84 2.11
CA SER A 234 -6.92 19.48 1.60
C SER A 234 -5.60 18.89 1.05
N HIS A 235 -4.46 19.30 1.60
CA HIS A 235 -3.12 19.04 1.07
C HIS A 235 -2.31 18.07 1.94
N THR A 236 -2.93 17.27 2.82
CA THR A 236 -2.17 16.29 3.65
C THR A 236 -1.41 15.28 2.80
N ILE A 237 -2.05 14.75 1.75
CA ILE A 237 -1.42 13.82 0.81
C ILE A 237 -0.36 14.54 -0.05
N GLU A 238 -0.64 15.74 -0.54
CA GLU A 238 0.34 16.53 -1.30
C GLU A 238 1.56 16.88 -0.45
N ARG A 239 1.35 17.17 0.83
CA ARG A 239 2.43 17.41 1.80
C ARG A 239 3.24 16.15 2.03
N ALA A 240 2.59 15.00 2.19
CA ALA A 240 3.28 13.71 2.27
C ALA A 240 4.14 13.45 1.02
N MET A 241 3.63 13.77 -0.18
CA MET A 241 4.40 13.69 -1.43
C MET A 241 5.60 14.65 -1.42
N ARG A 242 5.44 15.89 -0.95
CA ARG A 242 6.56 16.85 -0.84
C ARG A 242 7.64 16.36 0.13
N ILE A 243 7.24 15.84 1.30
CA ILE A 243 8.15 15.24 2.27
C ILE A 243 8.89 14.05 1.65
N ALA A 244 8.18 13.16 0.93
CA ALA A 244 8.79 12.02 0.24
C ALA A 244 9.84 12.47 -0.80
N ARG A 245 9.55 13.51 -1.59
CA ARG A 245 10.50 14.08 -2.55
C ARG A 245 11.75 14.63 -1.86
N LEU A 246 11.58 15.42 -0.80
CA LEU A 246 12.71 16.05 -0.12
C LEU A 246 13.56 15.03 0.66
N GLY A 247 12.91 14.09 1.36
CA GLY A 247 13.56 13.11 2.22
C GLY A 247 14.16 11.90 1.49
N TRP A 248 13.66 11.55 0.30
CA TRP A 248 14.15 10.39 -0.46
C TRP A 248 14.70 10.74 -1.83
N THR A 249 13.92 11.38 -2.71
CA THR A 249 14.37 11.60 -4.10
C THR A 249 15.52 12.59 -4.17
N ALA A 250 15.42 13.71 -3.45
CA ALA A 250 16.48 14.71 -3.37
C ALA A 250 17.68 14.22 -2.53
N ALA A 251 17.46 13.24 -1.65
CA ALA A 251 18.50 12.59 -0.86
C ALA A 251 19.15 11.38 -1.56
N GLY A 252 18.72 11.04 -2.78
CA GLY A 252 19.25 9.90 -3.55
C GLY A 252 18.92 8.52 -2.96
N CYS A 253 17.89 8.42 -2.12
CA CYS A 253 17.52 7.20 -1.42
C CYS A 253 16.46 6.40 -2.19
N SER A 254 16.77 5.14 -2.53
CA SER A 254 15.94 4.25 -3.36
C SER A 254 14.88 3.45 -2.57
N ASN A 255 14.36 3.99 -1.47
CA ASN A 255 13.37 3.26 -0.67
C ASN A 255 11.95 3.45 -1.25
N PRO A 256 11.24 2.37 -1.66
CA PRO A 256 9.89 2.47 -2.22
C PRO A 256 8.80 2.76 -1.17
N ALA A 257 9.07 2.48 0.12
CA ALA A 257 8.10 2.53 1.19
C ALA A 257 7.27 3.85 1.29
N PRO A 258 7.84 5.07 1.22
CA PRO A 258 7.04 6.30 1.29
C PRO A 258 6.01 6.39 0.15
N TRP A 259 6.39 5.99 -1.06
CA TRP A 259 5.51 6.02 -2.23
C TRP A 259 4.42 4.96 -2.16
N GLU A 260 4.75 3.77 -1.66
CA GLU A 260 3.79 2.70 -1.38
C GLU A 260 2.70 3.16 -0.41
N PHE A 261 3.06 3.77 0.73
CA PHE A 261 2.05 4.22 1.70
C PHE A 261 1.15 5.34 1.16
N ILE A 262 1.71 6.26 0.37
CA ILE A 262 0.92 7.34 -0.24
C ILE A 262 -0.08 6.75 -1.25
N LEU A 263 0.36 5.82 -2.11
CA LEU A 263 -0.52 5.14 -3.06
C LEU A 263 -1.60 4.30 -2.37
N GLU A 264 -1.22 3.55 -1.34
CA GLU A 264 -2.15 2.73 -0.58
C GLU A 264 -3.23 3.61 0.07
N ALA A 265 -2.85 4.80 0.56
CA ALA A 265 -3.79 5.76 1.11
C ALA A 265 -4.75 6.30 0.05
N LEU A 266 -4.26 6.67 -1.13
CA LEU A 266 -5.08 7.10 -2.27
C LEU A 266 -6.05 6.01 -2.74
N ALA A 267 -5.64 4.74 -2.66
CA ALA A 267 -6.44 3.57 -3.03
C ALA A 267 -7.59 3.26 -2.06
N ARG A 268 -7.59 3.83 -0.84
CA ARG A 268 -8.66 3.62 0.14
C ARG A 268 -9.94 4.34 -0.29
N SER A 269 -11.09 3.66 -0.13
CA SER A 269 -12.41 4.18 -0.52
C SER A 269 -12.81 5.46 0.21
N ARG A 270 -12.38 5.62 1.48
CA ARG A 270 -12.80 6.70 2.38
C ARG A 270 -11.82 7.86 2.50
N VAL A 271 -10.71 7.86 1.74
CA VAL A 271 -9.74 8.96 1.79
C VAL A 271 -10.19 10.08 0.87
N LEU A 272 -10.20 11.30 1.43
CA LEU A 272 -10.49 12.55 0.75
C LEU A 272 -9.14 13.19 0.35
N ALA A 273 -8.83 13.14 -0.95
CA ALA A 273 -7.77 13.90 -1.60
C ALA A 273 -8.18 15.38 -1.79
N CYS A 274 -9.47 15.65 -2.04
CA CYS A 274 -10.07 16.98 -1.96
C CYS A 274 -11.32 16.96 -1.07
N GLY A 275 -11.61 18.07 -0.37
CA GLY A 275 -12.92 18.28 0.23
C GLY A 275 -13.95 18.58 -0.87
N GLY A 276 -15.07 17.86 -0.91
CA GLY A 276 -16.11 18.07 -1.91
C GLY A 276 -16.78 16.78 -2.40
N ASP A 277 -17.29 16.84 -3.63
CA ASP A 277 -17.99 15.79 -4.37
C ASP A 277 -17.11 14.52 -4.57
N PRO A 278 -17.63 13.30 -4.30
CA PRO A 278 -16.94 12.03 -4.52
C PRO A 278 -16.27 11.87 -5.89
N GLN A 279 -16.84 12.43 -6.96
CA GLN A 279 -16.28 12.34 -8.31
C GLN A 279 -14.99 13.15 -8.44
N GLN A 280 -15.02 14.43 -8.05
CA GLN A 280 -13.84 15.30 -8.02
C GLN A 280 -12.73 14.72 -7.13
N ASN A 281 -13.11 14.13 -6.00
CA ASN A 281 -12.18 13.47 -5.11
C ASN A 281 -11.46 12.28 -5.76
N SER A 282 -12.19 11.44 -6.48
CA SER A 282 -11.63 10.25 -7.13
C SER A 282 -10.76 10.64 -8.33
N GLN A 283 -11.17 11.64 -9.11
CA GLN A 283 -10.36 12.22 -10.19
C GLN A 283 -9.05 12.82 -9.66
N ARG A 284 -9.12 13.60 -8.57
CA ARG A 284 -7.93 14.16 -7.91
C ARG A 284 -7.01 13.06 -7.38
N ALA A 285 -7.57 12.00 -6.80
CA ALA A 285 -6.80 10.87 -6.31
C ALA A 285 -6.02 10.16 -7.44
N LEU A 286 -6.63 9.98 -8.63
CA LEU A 286 -5.95 9.39 -9.79
C LEU A 286 -4.83 10.28 -10.33
N LEU A 287 -5.05 11.60 -10.39
CA LEU A 287 -4.02 12.57 -10.74
C LEU A 287 -2.81 12.47 -9.80
N LEU A 288 -3.04 12.49 -8.49
CA LEU A 288 -1.99 12.36 -7.47
C LEU A 288 -1.30 11.00 -7.56
N ALA A 289 -2.06 9.92 -7.75
CA ALA A 289 -1.50 8.57 -7.87
C ALA A 289 -0.54 8.46 -9.06
N GLY A 290 -0.87 9.02 -10.22
CA GLY A 290 0.03 9.01 -11.36
C GLY A 290 1.28 9.90 -11.17
N HIS A 291 1.17 10.99 -10.41
CA HIS A 291 2.36 11.75 -9.99
C HIS A 291 3.26 10.94 -9.05
N VAL A 292 2.68 10.20 -8.09
CA VAL A 292 3.46 9.31 -7.22
C VAL A 292 4.16 8.23 -8.04
N MET A 293 3.46 7.57 -8.96
CA MET A 293 4.05 6.57 -9.85
C MET A 293 5.20 7.13 -10.69
N LYS A 294 5.08 8.37 -11.17
CA LYS A 294 6.14 9.07 -11.88
C LYS A 294 7.39 9.27 -11.01
N GLU A 295 7.22 9.77 -9.79
CA GLU A 295 8.36 10.00 -8.89
C GLU A 295 9.00 8.67 -8.45
N ALA A 296 8.18 7.65 -8.20
CA ALA A 296 8.65 6.32 -7.83
C ALA A 296 9.45 5.65 -8.97
N GLU A 297 8.94 5.71 -10.22
CA GLU A 297 9.65 5.19 -11.41
C GLU A 297 11.02 5.88 -11.57
N ALA A 298 11.08 7.20 -11.33
CA ALA A 298 12.30 7.98 -11.45
C ALA A 298 13.33 7.73 -10.35
N SER A 299 12.90 7.33 -9.14
CA SER A 299 13.75 7.30 -7.95
C SER A 299 14.11 5.91 -7.45
N CYS A 300 13.13 5.01 -7.32
CA CYS A 300 13.30 3.71 -6.66
C CYS A 300 12.83 2.51 -7.50
N GLY A 301 12.24 2.76 -8.67
CA GLY A 301 11.57 1.74 -9.46
C GLY A 301 10.15 1.43 -8.96
N LEU A 302 9.38 0.73 -9.79
CA LEU A 302 7.99 0.39 -9.48
C LEU A 302 7.89 -0.98 -8.82
N THR A 303 7.14 -1.09 -7.73
CA THR A 303 6.83 -2.37 -7.07
C THR A 303 5.45 -2.86 -7.46
N LEU A 304 5.20 -4.17 -7.29
CA LEU A 304 3.86 -4.76 -7.52
C LEU A 304 2.79 -4.16 -6.61
N HIS A 305 3.17 -3.77 -5.39
CA HIS A 305 2.26 -3.13 -4.46
C HIS A 305 1.82 -1.75 -4.95
N MET A 306 2.73 -0.96 -5.52
CA MET A 306 2.39 0.33 -6.13
C MET A 306 1.45 0.15 -7.32
N LEU A 307 1.72 -0.82 -8.20
CA LEU A 307 0.86 -1.12 -9.36
C LEU A 307 -0.55 -1.55 -8.93
N SER A 308 -0.64 -2.44 -7.93
CA SER A 308 -1.93 -2.89 -7.39
C SER A 308 -2.70 -1.75 -6.73
N SER A 309 -2.01 -0.87 -5.99
CA SER A 309 -2.63 0.31 -5.41
C SER A 309 -3.09 1.30 -6.48
N PHE A 310 -2.31 1.52 -7.53
CA PHE A 310 -2.68 2.36 -8.67
C PHE A 310 -3.92 1.81 -9.40
N ALA A 311 -3.96 0.49 -9.66
CA ALA A 311 -5.10 -0.19 -10.25
C ALA A 311 -6.40 0.02 -9.43
N ARG A 312 -6.32 -0.05 -8.09
CA ARG A 312 -7.44 0.23 -7.19
C ARG A 312 -7.90 1.68 -7.22
N VAL A 313 -6.97 2.64 -7.34
CA VAL A 313 -7.32 4.05 -7.53
C VAL A 313 -8.08 4.24 -8.84
N THR A 314 -7.63 3.59 -9.92
CA THR A 314 -8.32 3.65 -11.22
C THR A 314 -9.73 3.08 -11.17
N GLN A 315 -9.93 1.92 -10.52
CA GLN A 315 -11.27 1.35 -10.29
C GLN A 315 -12.19 2.32 -9.55
N LYS A 316 -11.69 2.94 -8.48
CA LYS A 316 -12.47 3.89 -7.65
C LYS A 316 -13.04 5.04 -8.48
N VAL A 317 -12.25 5.61 -9.39
CA VAL A 317 -12.70 6.72 -10.26
C VAL A 317 -13.86 6.30 -11.15
N LEU A 318 -13.80 5.10 -11.71
CA LEU A 318 -14.81 4.62 -12.66
C LEU A 318 -16.09 4.24 -11.95
N HIS A 319 -16.00 3.61 -10.77
CA HIS A 319 -17.16 3.32 -9.96
C HIS A 319 -17.93 4.59 -9.54
N THR A 320 -17.26 5.72 -9.30
CA THR A 320 -17.96 6.99 -9.01
C THR A 320 -18.68 7.60 -10.20
N ARG A 321 -18.43 7.12 -11.42
CA ARG A 321 -19.08 7.59 -12.65
C ARG A 321 -20.15 6.64 -13.18
N LEU A 322 -20.18 5.41 -12.67
CA LEU A 322 -21.01 4.32 -13.17
C LEU A 322 -22.52 4.64 -13.16
N ASP A 323 -23.02 5.28 -12.10
CA ASP A 323 -24.43 5.67 -12.02
C ASP A 323 -24.80 6.68 -13.13
N GLY A 324 -23.94 7.66 -13.40
CA GLY A 324 -24.15 8.61 -14.51
C GLY A 324 -24.05 7.96 -15.89
N LEU A 325 -23.20 6.94 -16.04
CA LEU A 325 -23.12 6.14 -17.27
C LEU A 325 -24.39 5.30 -17.49
N LEU A 326 -24.95 4.73 -16.43
CA LEU A 326 -26.22 3.98 -16.46
C LEU A 326 -27.41 4.86 -16.83
N GLU A 327 -27.51 6.06 -16.24
CA GLU A 327 -28.53 7.06 -16.60
C GLU A 327 -28.41 7.47 -18.08
N SER A 328 -27.18 7.62 -18.57
CA SER A 328 -26.92 7.94 -19.98
C SER A 328 -27.33 6.81 -20.93
N LEU A 329 -27.22 5.54 -20.54
CA LEU A 329 -27.64 4.42 -21.39
C LEU A 329 -29.17 4.23 -21.44
N THR A 330 -29.87 4.56 -20.36
CA THR A 330 -31.31 4.25 -20.21
C THR A 330 -32.26 5.35 -20.71
N GLY A 331 -31.73 6.49 -21.16
CA GLY A 331 -32.56 7.55 -21.76
C GLY A 331 -31.98 8.97 -21.76
N GLY A 332 -30.75 9.18 -21.25
CA GLY A 332 -30.04 10.45 -21.32
C GLY A 332 -29.14 10.57 -22.55
N THR A 333 -29.02 11.76 -23.15
CA THR A 333 -27.94 12.03 -24.11
C THR A 333 -26.61 12.11 -23.36
N ALA A 334 -25.69 11.17 -23.62
CA ALA A 334 -24.36 11.19 -23.02
C ALA A 334 -23.55 12.38 -23.58
N HIS A 335 -23.12 13.31 -22.71
CA HIS A 335 -22.34 14.48 -23.13
C HIS A 335 -20.89 14.39 -22.64
N GLY A 336 -19.94 14.74 -23.52
CA GLY A 336 -18.54 14.99 -23.15
C GLY A 336 -17.77 13.78 -22.58
N ASP A 337 -17.40 13.87 -21.30
CA ASP A 337 -16.51 12.91 -20.60
C ASP A 337 -17.17 11.52 -20.43
N ASP A 338 -18.47 11.48 -20.17
CA ASP A 338 -19.23 10.23 -20.02
C ASP A 338 -19.35 9.47 -21.34
N ALA A 339 -19.60 10.17 -22.45
CA ALA A 339 -19.63 9.55 -23.78
C ALA A 339 -18.27 8.94 -24.16
N THR A 340 -17.18 9.59 -23.76
CA THR A 340 -15.82 9.07 -23.99
C THR A 340 -15.56 7.83 -23.14
N LEU A 341 -16.01 7.79 -21.88
CA LEU A 341 -15.91 6.59 -21.03
C LEU A 341 -16.78 5.43 -21.55
N LEU A 342 -18.01 5.70 -22.01
CA LEU A 342 -18.87 4.69 -22.65
C LEU A 342 -18.18 4.08 -23.87
N SER A 343 -17.46 4.88 -24.66
CA SER A 343 -16.74 4.38 -25.84
C SER A 343 -15.73 3.27 -25.50
N PHE A 344 -15.15 3.25 -24.29
CA PHE A 344 -14.22 2.18 -23.90
C PHE A 344 -14.92 0.81 -23.86
N PHE A 345 -16.18 0.79 -23.44
CA PHE A 345 -16.99 -0.43 -23.38
C PHE A 345 -17.67 -0.77 -24.70
N VAL A 346 -17.74 0.15 -25.68
CA VAL A 346 -18.46 -0.05 -26.95
C VAL A 346 -17.53 -0.29 -28.13
N THR A 347 -16.49 0.53 -28.29
CA THR A 347 -15.52 0.42 -29.38
C THR A 347 -14.19 -0.18 -28.91
N GLY A 348 -14.06 -0.43 -27.61
CA GLY A 348 -12.79 -0.77 -26.98
C GLY A 348 -12.03 0.49 -26.57
N PRO A 349 -11.17 0.39 -25.53
CA PRO A 349 -10.40 1.52 -25.05
C PRO A 349 -9.29 1.93 -26.04
N PRO A 350 -8.84 3.20 -26.01
CA PRO A 350 -7.87 3.72 -26.95
C PRO A 350 -6.56 2.91 -26.92
N GLN A 351 -6.23 2.31 -28.06
CA GLN A 351 -4.96 1.64 -28.30
C GLN A 351 -3.85 2.71 -28.31
N GLY A 352 -2.88 2.59 -27.41
CA GLY A 352 -1.76 3.53 -27.33
C GLY A 352 -0.76 3.34 -28.48
N THR A 353 0.07 4.35 -28.72
CA THR A 353 1.19 4.22 -29.67
C THR A 353 2.18 3.14 -29.21
N THR A 354 2.90 2.53 -30.16
CA THR A 354 3.85 1.42 -29.95
C THR A 354 5.04 1.72 -29.03
N ARG A 355 5.19 2.99 -28.58
CA ARG A 355 6.28 3.39 -27.69
C ARG A 355 5.91 3.08 -26.24
N ARG A 356 6.81 2.40 -25.52
CA ARG A 356 6.67 2.11 -24.09
C ARG A 356 6.25 3.37 -23.34
N PRO A 357 5.07 3.38 -22.71
CA PRO A 357 4.66 4.54 -21.96
C PRO A 357 5.55 4.62 -20.70
N HIS A 358 6.20 5.77 -20.41
CA HIS A 358 6.86 6.11 -19.11
C HIS A 358 6.10 7.16 -18.27
N PHE A 359 5.91 6.96 -16.96
CA PHE A 359 5.06 7.83 -16.11
C PHE A 359 5.59 9.26 -16.08
N HIS A 360 6.84 9.49 -16.49
CA HIS A 360 7.40 10.81 -16.80
C HIS A 360 6.48 11.70 -17.66
N HIS A 361 5.67 11.13 -18.55
CA HIS A 361 4.71 11.87 -19.40
C HIS A 361 3.38 12.22 -18.73
N TRP A 362 3.14 11.78 -17.49
CA TRP A 362 1.91 12.06 -16.74
C TRP A 362 1.67 13.57 -16.56
N ASN A 363 2.73 14.39 -16.57
CA ASN A 363 2.68 15.85 -16.41
C ASN A 363 2.02 16.63 -17.57
N ARG A 364 1.72 16.01 -18.71
CA ARG A 364 1.07 16.73 -19.83
C ARG A 364 -0.43 16.96 -19.62
N ALA A 365 -1.02 16.29 -18.64
CA ALA A 365 -2.35 16.60 -18.13
C ALA A 365 -2.22 17.77 -17.14
N ASP A 366 -2.61 18.98 -17.54
CA ASP A 366 -2.83 20.05 -16.58
C ASP A 366 -3.90 19.57 -15.58
N PRO A 367 -3.63 19.54 -14.26
CA PRO A 367 -4.56 19.03 -13.26
C PRO A 367 -5.94 19.69 -13.29
N SER A 368 -6.03 20.89 -13.87
CA SER A 368 -7.27 21.66 -14.01
C SER A 368 -8.05 21.39 -15.30
N LEU A 369 -7.47 20.69 -16.28
CA LEU A 369 -8.03 20.51 -17.64
C LEU A 369 -8.19 19.04 -18.07
N ALA A 370 -7.65 18.08 -17.31
CA ALA A 370 -7.72 16.68 -17.67
C ALA A 370 -9.07 16.06 -17.33
N THR A 371 -9.80 15.58 -18.34
CA THR A 371 -11.07 14.87 -18.16
C THR A 371 -10.86 13.53 -17.46
N THR A 372 -11.93 12.94 -16.90
CA THR A 372 -11.81 11.63 -16.25
C THR A 372 -11.46 10.54 -17.25
N ALA A 373 -12.01 10.63 -18.46
CA ALA A 373 -11.70 9.74 -19.58
C ALA A 373 -10.23 9.82 -20.00
N ASP A 374 -9.64 11.02 -20.08
CA ASP A 374 -8.22 11.16 -20.41
C ASP A 374 -7.32 10.49 -19.38
N LEU A 375 -7.65 10.68 -18.09
CA LEU A 375 -6.91 10.09 -16.98
C LEU A 375 -7.09 8.57 -16.92
N ALA A 376 -8.31 8.07 -17.17
CA ALA A 376 -8.61 6.65 -17.25
C ALA A 376 -7.89 5.98 -18.42
N ALA A 377 -7.91 6.59 -19.61
CA ALA A 377 -7.16 6.12 -20.78
C ALA A 377 -5.65 6.11 -20.52
N ALA A 378 -5.12 7.16 -19.89
CA ALA A 378 -3.72 7.22 -19.51
C ALA A 378 -3.38 6.11 -18.50
N ALA A 379 -4.18 5.93 -17.44
CA ALA A 379 -3.99 4.89 -16.45
C ALA A 379 -4.05 3.48 -17.06
N LEU A 380 -4.99 3.23 -17.97
CA LEU A 380 -5.11 1.94 -18.65
C LEU A 380 -3.86 1.60 -19.45
N ARG A 381 -3.36 2.53 -20.26
CA ARG A 381 -2.11 2.35 -21.03
C ARG A 381 -0.93 2.01 -20.12
N ARG A 382 -0.91 2.60 -18.91
CA ARG A 382 0.14 2.36 -17.91
C ARG A 382 0.05 0.97 -17.32
N LEU A 383 -1.14 0.59 -16.88
CA LEU A 383 -1.41 -0.71 -16.29
C LEU A 383 -1.08 -1.84 -17.28
N ARG A 384 -1.50 -1.70 -18.55
CA ARG A 384 -1.15 -2.63 -19.63
C ARG A 384 0.37 -2.80 -19.79
N SER A 385 1.11 -1.69 -19.89
CA SER A 385 2.57 -1.75 -20.10
C SER A 385 3.30 -2.35 -18.91
N ALA A 386 2.97 -1.91 -17.69
CA ALA A 386 3.61 -2.40 -16.48
C ALA A 386 3.34 -3.89 -16.27
N TRP A 387 2.11 -4.33 -16.56
CA TRP A 387 1.77 -5.74 -16.52
C TRP A 387 2.49 -6.55 -17.60
N ALA A 388 2.57 -6.06 -18.84
CA ALA A 388 3.28 -6.74 -19.91
C ALA A 388 4.78 -6.90 -19.60
N ASP A 389 5.40 -5.88 -19.00
CA ASP A 389 6.79 -5.95 -18.53
C ASP A 389 6.95 -7.05 -17.48
N LEU A 390 6.07 -7.10 -16.49
CA LEU A 390 6.06 -8.14 -15.45
C LEU A 390 5.83 -9.55 -16.02
N ALA A 391 4.84 -9.71 -16.90
CA ALA A 391 4.52 -10.96 -17.57
C ALA A 391 5.70 -11.45 -18.42
N SER A 392 6.44 -10.53 -19.04
CA SER A 392 7.65 -10.88 -19.81
C SER A 392 8.82 -11.27 -18.91
N ALA A 393 8.99 -10.63 -17.75
CA ALA A 393 10.04 -10.93 -16.79
C ALA A 393 9.83 -12.29 -16.11
N THR A 394 8.59 -12.61 -15.75
CA THR A 394 8.20 -13.92 -15.18
C THR A 394 8.44 -15.06 -16.16
N THR A 395 8.07 -14.88 -17.45
CA THR A 395 8.32 -15.88 -18.50
C THR A 395 9.81 -16.13 -18.72
N LYS A 396 10.64 -15.07 -18.74
CA LYS A 396 12.10 -15.18 -18.88
C LYS A 396 12.75 -15.83 -17.67
N GLY A 397 12.30 -15.48 -16.47
CA GLY A 397 12.79 -16.07 -15.22
C GLY A 397 12.49 -17.57 -15.13
N ALA A 398 11.26 -17.99 -15.49
CA ALA A 398 10.89 -19.40 -15.54
C ALA A 398 11.73 -20.19 -16.56
N ALA A 399 12.02 -19.61 -17.72
CA ALA A 399 12.90 -20.22 -18.73
C ALA A 399 14.37 -20.33 -18.26
N ALA A 400 14.87 -19.34 -17.50
CA ALA A 400 16.21 -19.36 -16.92
C ALA A 400 16.35 -20.38 -15.77
N ALA A 401 15.32 -20.52 -14.95
CA ALA A 401 15.25 -21.54 -13.89
C ALA A 401 15.18 -22.97 -14.47
N ALA A 402 14.46 -23.17 -15.59
CA ALA A 402 14.37 -24.46 -16.26
C ALA A 402 15.66 -24.89 -16.99
N SER A 403 16.55 -23.94 -17.32
CA SER A 403 17.79 -24.19 -18.07
C SER A 403 19.05 -24.28 -17.20
N SER A 404 18.96 -24.03 -15.89
CA SER A 404 20.09 -24.11 -14.98
C SER A 404 19.82 -25.04 -13.79
N SER A 405 20.56 -26.15 -13.69
CA SER A 405 20.48 -27.10 -12.57
C SER A 405 21.12 -26.59 -11.27
N SER A 406 21.35 -25.28 -11.16
CA SER A 406 22.03 -24.63 -10.03
C SER A 406 21.64 -23.15 -9.98
N ALA A 407 20.34 -22.84 -9.90
CA ALA A 407 19.91 -21.50 -9.56
C ALA A 407 20.14 -21.26 -8.06
N LYS A 408 21.18 -20.49 -7.72
CA LYS A 408 21.39 -19.96 -6.38
C LYS A 408 20.16 -19.10 -6.00
N LEU A 409 19.76 -19.16 -4.73
CA LEU A 409 18.60 -18.50 -4.10
C LEU A 409 18.66 -16.93 -4.11
N GLY A 410 19.28 -16.32 -5.13
CA GLY A 410 19.46 -14.86 -5.26
C GLY A 410 18.67 -14.22 -6.40
N ASP A 411 18.08 -14.99 -7.30
CA ASP A 411 17.24 -14.46 -8.40
C ASP A 411 15.76 -14.61 -8.02
N THR A 412 15.30 -13.78 -7.09
CA THR A 412 13.89 -13.73 -6.71
C THR A 412 13.09 -13.14 -7.86
N ILE A 413 12.64 -13.99 -8.79
CA ILE A 413 11.56 -13.66 -9.71
C ILE A 413 10.38 -13.28 -8.81
N VAL A 414 10.03 -11.99 -8.78
CA VAL A 414 8.85 -11.53 -8.06
C VAL A 414 7.63 -12.03 -8.83
N LEU A 415 7.15 -13.22 -8.45
CA LEU A 415 5.91 -13.78 -8.96
C LEU A 415 4.75 -12.98 -8.35
N ALA A 416 3.85 -12.47 -9.20
CA ALA A 416 2.62 -11.85 -8.75
C ALA A 416 1.76 -12.89 -8.04
N GLY A 417 1.29 -12.57 -6.84
CA GLY A 417 0.32 -13.41 -6.13
C GLY A 417 -1.08 -13.28 -6.73
N ALA A 418 -1.98 -14.17 -6.31
CA ALA A 418 -3.36 -14.20 -6.78
C ALA A 418 -4.12 -12.89 -6.48
N SER A 419 -3.73 -12.19 -5.41
CA SER A 419 -4.33 -10.91 -5.01
C SER A 419 -4.03 -9.80 -6.02
N GLU A 420 -2.79 -9.71 -6.48
CA GLU A 420 -2.32 -8.72 -7.44
C GLU A 420 -2.95 -8.96 -8.82
N VAL A 421 -3.00 -10.24 -9.26
CA VAL A 421 -3.62 -10.65 -10.53
C VAL A 421 -5.11 -10.30 -10.54
N ASN A 422 -5.86 -10.65 -9.48
CA ASN A 422 -7.28 -10.35 -9.38
C ASN A 422 -7.55 -8.84 -9.33
N THR A 423 -6.71 -8.08 -8.62
CA THR A 423 -6.80 -6.61 -8.59
C THR A 423 -6.61 -6.01 -9.98
N GLN A 424 -5.67 -6.54 -10.76
CA GLN A 424 -5.46 -6.12 -12.13
C GLN A 424 -6.64 -6.49 -13.04
N MET A 425 -7.19 -7.70 -12.90
CA MET A 425 -8.37 -8.15 -13.65
C MET A 425 -9.57 -7.22 -13.40
N LEU A 426 -9.84 -6.87 -12.14
CA LEU A 426 -10.89 -5.94 -11.77
C LEU A 426 -10.67 -4.54 -12.35
N ALA A 427 -9.43 -4.05 -12.40
CA ALA A 427 -9.14 -2.74 -13.00
C ALA A 427 -9.39 -2.72 -14.51
N LEU A 428 -9.04 -3.80 -15.21
CA LEU A 428 -9.33 -3.94 -16.63
C LEU A 428 -10.84 -4.04 -16.89
N ALA A 429 -11.57 -4.77 -16.04
CA ALA A 429 -13.03 -4.87 -16.09
C ALA A 429 -13.70 -3.50 -15.93
N SER A 430 -13.28 -2.71 -14.93
CA SER A 430 -13.81 -1.36 -14.72
C SER A 430 -13.53 -0.41 -15.89
N LEU A 431 -12.52 -0.69 -16.73
CA LEU A 431 -12.12 0.11 -17.89
C LEU A 431 -12.67 -0.44 -19.22
N GLY A 432 -13.43 -1.54 -19.21
CA GLY A 432 -14.00 -2.15 -20.42
C GLY A 432 -12.96 -2.83 -21.34
N ASP A 433 -11.78 -3.17 -20.81
CA ASP A 433 -10.68 -3.72 -21.60
C ASP A 433 -10.71 -5.25 -21.69
N VAL A 434 -11.67 -5.76 -22.45
CA VAL A 434 -11.98 -7.19 -22.54
C VAL A 434 -10.85 -8.00 -23.19
N ASP A 435 -10.10 -7.41 -24.14
CA ASP A 435 -8.95 -8.06 -24.79
C ASP A 435 -7.80 -8.28 -23.80
N ALA A 436 -7.48 -7.26 -23.00
CA ALA A 436 -6.43 -7.40 -21.99
C ALA A 436 -6.86 -8.34 -20.86
N MET A 437 -8.16 -8.40 -20.53
CA MET A 437 -8.70 -9.38 -19.59
C MET A 437 -8.52 -10.81 -20.12
N ALA A 438 -8.80 -11.06 -21.40
CA ALA A 438 -8.58 -12.37 -22.02
C ALA A 438 -7.09 -12.75 -22.02
N ALA A 439 -6.21 -11.80 -22.35
CA ALA A 439 -4.77 -12.00 -22.28
C ALA A 439 -4.27 -12.29 -20.85
N LEU A 440 -4.80 -11.59 -19.85
CA LEU A 440 -4.49 -11.80 -18.43
C LEU A 440 -4.98 -13.16 -17.93
N ALA A 441 -6.21 -13.56 -18.30
CA ALA A 441 -6.77 -14.85 -17.96
C ALA A 441 -5.94 -15.99 -18.57
N ALA A 442 -5.58 -15.88 -19.85
CA ALA A 442 -4.72 -16.86 -20.51
C ALA A 442 -3.31 -16.93 -19.88
N TRP A 443 -2.75 -15.78 -19.48
CA TRP A 443 -1.47 -15.74 -18.74
C TRP A 443 -1.58 -16.42 -17.37
N THR A 444 -2.70 -16.21 -16.67
CA THR A 444 -2.97 -16.79 -15.34
C THR A 444 -3.02 -18.30 -15.40
N VAL A 445 -3.70 -18.88 -16.40
CA VAL A 445 -3.73 -20.34 -16.61
C VAL A 445 -2.33 -20.90 -16.83
N ARG A 446 -1.49 -20.21 -17.63
CA ARG A 446 -0.13 -20.69 -17.95
C ARG A 446 0.83 -20.66 -16.76
N HIS A 447 0.59 -19.81 -15.77
CA HIS A 447 1.52 -19.57 -14.66
C HIS A 447 0.89 -19.86 -13.29
N ALA A 448 -0.18 -20.64 -13.25
CA ALA A 448 -0.95 -20.86 -12.02
C ALA A 448 -0.10 -21.42 -10.87
N ASP A 449 0.78 -22.40 -11.14
CA ASP A 449 1.70 -22.97 -10.15
C ASP A 449 2.57 -21.91 -9.46
N GLY A 450 3.14 -21.00 -10.26
CA GLY A 450 3.99 -19.91 -9.76
C GLY A 450 3.18 -18.88 -8.95
N ILE A 451 1.96 -18.57 -9.39
CA ILE A 451 1.06 -17.67 -8.67
C ILE A 451 0.65 -18.28 -7.33
N ILE A 452 0.29 -19.56 -7.29
CA ILE A 452 -0.09 -20.28 -6.06
C ILE A 452 1.10 -20.34 -5.10
N ALA A 453 2.30 -20.65 -5.58
CA ALA A 453 3.52 -20.66 -4.77
C ALA A 453 3.85 -19.29 -4.16
N ALA A 454 3.56 -18.20 -4.89
CA ALA A 454 3.75 -16.83 -4.42
C ALA A 454 2.61 -16.31 -3.53
N THR A 455 1.50 -17.06 -3.43
CA THR A 455 0.30 -16.64 -2.73
C THR A 455 0.25 -17.21 -1.32
N HIS A 456 0.00 -16.34 -0.34
CA HIS A 456 -0.26 -16.79 1.03
C HIS A 456 -1.51 -17.69 1.08
N ALA A 457 -1.49 -18.80 1.82
CA ALA A 457 -2.55 -19.82 1.82
C ALA A 457 -3.98 -19.24 1.98
N LYS A 458 -4.15 -18.23 2.85
CA LYS A 458 -5.43 -17.52 3.09
C LYS A 458 -5.95 -16.69 1.90
N ARG A 459 -5.14 -16.46 0.85
CA ARG A 459 -5.47 -15.64 -0.34
C ARG A 459 -5.54 -16.45 -1.63
N THR A 460 -5.46 -17.77 -1.55
CA THR A 460 -5.55 -18.66 -2.73
C THR A 460 -6.91 -18.59 -3.43
N THR A 461 -7.98 -18.28 -2.70
CA THR A 461 -9.32 -17.98 -3.24
C THR A 461 -9.35 -16.76 -4.18
N TRP A 462 -8.35 -15.90 -4.17
CA TRP A 462 -8.30 -14.77 -5.10
C TRP A 462 -8.02 -15.24 -6.53
N LEU A 463 -7.43 -16.42 -6.70
CA LEU A 463 -7.17 -17.00 -8.02
C LEU A 463 -8.48 -17.42 -8.70
N THR A 464 -9.43 -17.98 -7.93
CA THR A 464 -10.78 -18.26 -8.45
C THR A 464 -11.48 -16.94 -8.77
N GLY A 465 -11.28 -15.90 -7.96
CA GLY A 465 -11.79 -14.54 -8.20
C GLY A 465 -11.43 -13.95 -9.57
N VAL A 466 -10.28 -14.30 -10.14
CA VAL A 466 -9.87 -13.87 -11.49
C VAL A 466 -10.87 -14.32 -12.55
N PHE A 467 -11.28 -15.59 -12.50
CA PHE A 467 -12.24 -16.15 -13.47
C PHE A 467 -13.68 -15.75 -13.16
N HIS A 468 -14.05 -15.54 -11.90
CA HIS A 468 -15.34 -14.93 -11.57
C HIS A 468 -15.46 -13.53 -12.18
N THR A 469 -14.40 -12.72 -12.05
CA THR A 469 -14.33 -11.38 -12.65
C THR A 469 -14.37 -11.43 -14.18
N PHE A 470 -13.63 -12.36 -14.80
CA PHE A 470 -13.64 -12.53 -16.25
C PHE A 470 -15.03 -12.90 -16.78
N ARG A 471 -15.69 -13.89 -16.17
CA ARG A 471 -17.04 -14.32 -16.56
C ARG A 471 -18.09 -13.24 -16.33
N ALA A 472 -17.98 -12.48 -15.23
CA ALA A 472 -18.94 -11.43 -14.92
C ALA A 472 -18.90 -10.26 -15.91
N PHE A 473 -17.70 -9.86 -16.37
CA PHE A 473 -17.53 -8.58 -17.05
C PHE A 473 -16.93 -8.64 -18.46
N ALA A 474 -16.15 -9.67 -18.80
CA ALA A 474 -15.54 -9.80 -20.14
C ALA A 474 -16.30 -10.77 -21.04
N GLU A 475 -16.70 -11.94 -20.52
CA GLU A 475 -17.44 -12.96 -21.29
C GLU A 475 -18.69 -12.40 -21.99
N PRO A 476 -19.53 -11.52 -21.38
CA PRO A 476 -20.72 -10.97 -22.06
C PRO A 476 -20.41 -10.04 -23.25
N LEU A 477 -19.17 -9.56 -23.37
CA LEU A 477 -18.76 -8.58 -24.36
C LEU A 477 -17.79 -9.15 -25.41
N LEU A 478 -17.39 -10.42 -25.25
CA LEU A 478 -16.48 -11.14 -26.13
C LEU A 478 -17.23 -12.16 -26.98
N ASP A 479 -16.69 -12.42 -28.17
CA ASP A 479 -17.19 -13.47 -29.05
C ASP A 479 -16.78 -14.86 -28.52
N GLU A 480 -17.61 -15.87 -28.78
CA GLU A 480 -17.40 -17.25 -28.26
C GLU A 480 -16.13 -17.90 -28.84
N ASP A 481 -15.59 -17.41 -29.96
CA ASP A 481 -14.33 -17.85 -30.54
C ASP A 481 -13.11 -17.50 -29.67
N VAL A 482 -13.18 -16.41 -28.90
CA VAL A 482 -12.17 -16.00 -27.92
C VAL A 482 -12.37 -16.73 -26.60
N VAL A 483 -13.62 -16.91 -26.17
CA VAL A 483 -13.95 -17.49 -24.85
C VAL A 483 -13.76 -19.01 -24.82
N ALA A 484 -14.18 -19.74 -25.86
CA ALA A 484 -14.16 -21.20 -25.87
C ALA A 484 -12.75 -21.82 -25.74
N PRO A 485 -11.68 -21.31 -26.38
CA PRO A 485 -10.32 -21.78 -26.15
C PRO A 485 -9.84 -21.54 -24.72
N LEU A 486 -10.17 -20.38 -24.14
CA LEU A 486 -9.80 -20.03 -22.77
C LEU A 486 -10.52 -20.94 -21.77
N ARG A 487 -11.83 -21.14 -21.93
CA ARG A 487 -12.65 -22.04 -21.11
C ARG A 487 -12.06 -23.46 -21.09
N ARG A 488 -11.70 -23.99 -22.26
CA ARG A 488 -11.04 -25.31 -22.37
C ARG A 488 -9.71 -25.35 -21.62
N ALA A 489 -8.85 -24.36 -21.80
CA ALA A 489 -7.55 -24.30 -21.12
C ALA A 489 -7.70 -24.25 -19.59
N VAL A 490 -8.69 -23.52 -19.06
CA VAL A 490 -8.98 -23.47 -17.62
C VAL A 490 -9.45 -24.82 -17.10
N VAL A 491 -10.38 -25.46 -17.79
CA VAL A 491 -10.91 -26.78 -17.39
C VAL A 491 -9.82 -27.84 -17.39
N GLU A 492 -8.93 -27.84 -18.39
CA GLU A 492 -7.78 -28.75 -18.46
C GLU A 492 -6.78 -28.50 -17.33
N ALA A 493 -6.47 -27.24 -17.02
CA ALA A 493 -5.59 -26.89 -15.90
C ALA A 493 -6.22 -27.25 -14.55
N GLY A 494 -7.54 -27.11 -14.42
CA GLY A 494 -8.31 -27.43 -13.21
C GLY A 494 -8.34 -28.90 -12.81
N GLN A 495 -8.06 -29.81 -13.75
CA GLN A 495 -7.87 -31.22 -13.42
C GLN A 495 -6.62 -31.45 -12.55
N ARG A 496 -5.66 -30.51 -12.57
CA ARG A 496 -4.42 -30.56 -11.80
C ARG A 496 -4.52 -29.73 -10.53
N ASP A 497 -5.16 -28.56 -10.62
CA ASP A 497 -5.29 -27.61 -9.51
C ASP A 497 -6.74 -27.30 -9.16
N ARG A 498 -7.15 -27.65 -7.93
CA ARG A 498 -8.50 -27.38 -7.42
C ARG A 498 -8.91 -25.90 -7.41
N TRP A 499 -7.93 -24.99 -7.51
CA TRP A 499 -8.15 -23.54 -7.48
C TRP A 499 -8.34 -22.93 -8.86
N LEU A 500 -8.16 -23.70 -9.93
CA LEU A 500 -8.44 -23.32 -11.30
C LEU A 500 -9.67 -24.07 -11.76
N TYR A 501 -10.79 -23.39 -11.91
CA TYR A 501 -11.96 -23.98 -12.56
C TYR A 501 -12.75 -22.88 -13.24
N TRP A 502 -13.59 -23.26 -14.19
CA TRP A 502 -14.51 -22.33 -14.83
C TRP A 502 -15.75 -22.17 -13.93
N PRO A 503 -15.99 -20.98 -13.33
CA PRO A 503 -17.12 -20.79 -12.42
C PRO A 503 -18.45 -21.03 -13.12
N SER A 504 -19.48 -21.44 -12.38
CA SER A 504 -20.88 -21.51 -12.82
C SER A 504 -21.59 -20.15 -12.74
N ASP A 505 -22.76 -20.02 -13.38
CA ASP A 505 -23.51 -18.75 -13.38
C ASP A 505 -24.00 -18.37 -11.98
N GLU A 506 -24.34 -19.35 -11.15
CA GLU A 506 -24.73 -19.16 -9.76
C GLU A 506 -23.57 -18.63 -8.90
N GLU A 507 -22.36 -19.17 -9.12
CA GLU A 507 -21.15 -18.68 -8.44
C GLU A 507 -20.78 -17.25 -8.87
N VAL A 508 -20.94 -16.92 -10.14
CA VAL A 508 -20.72 -15.56 -10.66
C VAL A 508 -21.72 -14.58 -10.04
N ALA A 509 -23.00 -14.94 -9.96
CA ALA A 509 -24.02 -14.11 -9.31
C ALA A 509 -23.76 -13.95 -7.80
N THR A 510 -23.35 -15.02 -7.12
CA THR A 510 -22.97 -14.96 -5.70
C THR A 510 -21.76 -14.05 -5.49
N PHE A 511 -20.76 -14.13 -6.38
CA PHE A 511 -19.57 -13.29 -6.32
C PHE A 511 -19.91 -11.79 -6.44
N THR A 512 -20.71 -11.39 -7.43
CA THR A 512 -21.07 -9.97 -7.62
C THR A 512 -21.95 -9.43 -6.48
N GLN A 513 -22.81 -10.28 -5.90
CA GLN A 513 -23.66 -9.94 -4.75
C GLN A 513 -22.91 -9.93 -3.41
N SER A 514 -21.78 -10.64 -3.31
CA SER A 514 -20.97 -10.68 -2.08
C SER A 514 -20.26 -9.36 -1.76
N ASP A 515 -20.18 -8.44 -2.72
CA ASP A 515 -19.58 -7.13 -2.52
C ASP A 515 -20.49 -6.23 -1.67
N VAL A 516 -20.11 -6.04 -0.40
CA VAL A 516 -20.78 -5.15 0.56
C VAL A 516 -20.95 -3.72 0.04
N SER A 517 -20.09 -3.28 -0.90
CA SER A 517 -20.20 -1.94 -1.49
C SER A 517 -21.17 -1.85 -2.67
N GLY A 518 -21.71 -2.97 -3.16
CA GLY A 518 -22.63 -3.04 -4.29
C GLY A 518 -22.01 -2.67 -5.65
N ARG A 519 -20.72 -2.33 -5.70
CA ARG A 519 -20.05 -1.80 -6.90
C ARG A 519 -19.88 -2.86 -7.98
N LEU A 520 -19.65 -4.11 -7.60
CA LEU A 520 -19.57 -5.22 -8.55
C LEU A 520 -20.93 -5.53 -9.18
N GLY A 521 -22.01 -5.46 -8.40
CA GLY A 521 -23.38 -5.61 -8.89
C GLY A 521 -23.74 -4.52 -9.89
N GLN A 522 -23.52 -3.25 -9.53
CA GLN A 522 -23.77 -2.12 -10.45
C GLN A 522 -22.97 -2.25 -11.76
N LEU A 523 -21.70 -2.70 -11.70
CA LEU A 523 -20.89 -2.89 -12.89
C LEU A 523 -21.42 -4.04 -13.75
N GLN A 524 -21.96 -5.09 -13.14
CA GLN A 524 -22.56 -6.21 -13.85
C GLN A 524 -23.82 -5.76 -14.59
N ASP A 525 -24.71 -5.01 -13.93
CA ASP A 525 -25.92 -4.45 -14.54
C ASP A 525 -25.58 -3.56 -15.74
N PHE A 526 -24.55 -2.71 -15.59
CA PHE A 526 -24.04 -1.86 -16.67
C PHE A 526 -23.52 -2.69 -17.85
N VAL A 527 -22.69 -3.69 -17.60
CA VAL A 527 -22.12 -4.55 -18.66
C VAL A 527 -23.20 -5.33 -19.40
N GLN A 528 -24.19 -5.86 -18.68
CA GLN A 528 -25.32 -6.58 -19.29
C GLN A 528 -26.15 -5.67 -20.19
N LEU A 529 -26.38 -4.43 -19.78
CA LEU A 529 -27.08 -3.44 -20.60
C LEU A 529 -26.29 -3.12 -21.89
N VAL A 530 -24.97 -2.89 -21.77
CA VAL A 530 -24.09 -2.68 -22.92
C VAL A 530 -24.08 -3.89 -23.87
N ALA A 531 -24.07 -5.11 -23.33
CA ALA A 531 -24.09 -6.34 -24.12
C ALA A 531 -25.43 -6.50 -24.89
N THR A 532 -26.55 -6.19 -24.25
CA THR A 532 -27.88 -6.23 -24.86
C THR A 532 -27.97 -5.26 -26.04
N GLU A 533 -27.53 -4.02 -25.85
CA GLU A 533 -27.52 -2.99 -26.89
C GLU A 533 -26.55 -3.31 -28.05
N ARG A 534 -25.46 -4.06 -27.79
CA ARG A 534 -24.56 -4.56 -28.85
C ARG A 534 -25.21 -5.68 -29.67
N GLY A 535 -26.04 -6.52 -29.04
CA GLY A 535 -26.71 -7.66 -29.67
C GLY A 535 -27.91 -7.26 -30.55
N ASP A 536 -28.66 -6.23 -30.17
CA ASP A 536 -29.90 -5.78 -30.85
C ASP A 536 -29.68 -4.94 -32.13
N GLY A 537 -28.48 -4.99 -32.74
CA GLY A 537 -28.13 -4.27 -33.97
C GLY A 537 -28.92 -4.62 -35.25
N GLY A 538 -30.05 -5.32 -35.14
CA GLY A 538 -30.95 -5.68 -36.24
C GLY A 538 -32.28 -4.92 -36.29
N GLY A 539 -32.64 -4.12 -35.27
CA GLY A 539 -33.96 -3.48 -35.23
C GLY A 539 -33.98 -2.16 -34.47
N ASP A 540 -34.11 -1.07 -35.23
CA ASP A 540 -34.61 0.25 -34.83
C ASP A 540 -33.93 0.96 -33.63
N GLY A 541 -33.08 1.96 -33.93
CA GLY A 541 -32.93 3.17 -33.11
C GLY A 541 -32.42 3.06 -31.66
N GLY A 542 -31.46 2.18 -31.33
CA GLY A 542 -30.83 2.16 -29.99
C GLY A 542 -29.94 3.38 -29.70
N ALA A 543 -29.92 3.86 -28.45
CA ALA A 543 -29.14 5.03 -28.00
C ALA A 543 -27.62 4.87 -28.24
N LEU A 544 -27.11 3.63 -28.25
CA LEU A 544 -25.71 3.34 -28.62
C LEU A 544 -25.43 3.52 -30.12
N LEU A 545 -26.41 3.37 -31.01
CA LEU A 545 -26.28 3.67 -32.44
C LEU A 545 -26.24 5.18 -32.71
N GLU A 546 -26.97 5.98 -31.91
CA GLU A 546 -26.86 7.44 -31.92
C GLU A 546 -25.52 7.90 -31.34
N CYS A 547 -25.05 7.36 -30.21
CA CYS A 547 -23.67 7.56 -29.74
C CYS A 547 -22.64 7.14 -30.81
N ARG A 548 -22.83 6.02 -31.52
CA ARG A 548 -21.94 5.57 -32.62
C ARG A 548 -22.00 6.46 -33.86
N ARG A 549 -23.11 7.19 -34.07
CA ARG A 549 -23.28 8.19 -35.16
C ARG A 549 -22.73 9.56 -34.76
N GLU A 550 -22.93 9.99 -33.52
CA GLU A 550 -22.45 11.27 -32.96
C GLU A 550 -20.95 11.23 -32.60
N LEU A 551 -20.43 10.08 -32.18
CA LEU A 551 -19.01 9.86 -31.85
C LEU A 551 -18.16 9.45 -33.07
N ARG A 552 -18.62 9.63 -34.31
CA ARG A 552 -17.67 9.80 -35.42
C ARG A 552 -17.16 11.24 -35.33
N PRO A 553 -15.93 11.51 -34.84
CA PRO A 553 -15.33 12.77 -35.17
C PRO A 553 -15.21 12.77 -36.69
N GLY A 554 -15.63 13.83 -37.38
CA GLY A 554 -15.15 14.05 -38.75
C GLY A 554 -13.64 13.86 -38.71
N ALA A 555 -13.05 13.11 -39.65
CA ALA A 555 -11.63 12.78 -39.66
C ALA A 555 -10.71 14.01 -39.42
N ASP A 556 -11.25 15.20 -39.73
CA ASP A 556 -10.66 16.52 -39.49
C ASP A 556 -10.54 16.91 -38.01
N ALA A 557 -11.39 16.45 -37.08
CA ALA A 557 -11.37 16.88 -35.67
C ALA A 557 -10.27 16.19 -34.85
N VAL A 558 -10.02 14.89 -35.09
CA VAL A 558 -8.89 14.15 -34.48
C VAL A 558 -7.58 14.65 -35.07
N ALA A 559 -7.52 14.85 -36.39
CA ALA A 559 -6.36 15.44 -37.05
C ALA A 559 -6.09 16.87 -36.54
N GLN A 560 -7.12 17.70 -36.29
CA GLN A 560 -6.95 19.04 -35.72
C GLN A 560 -6.59 19.04 -34.23
N ALA A 561 -7.01 18.06 -33.44
CA ALA A 561 -6.60 17.91 -32.04
C ALA A 561 -5.12 17.46 -31.94
N GLU A 562 -4.71 16.51 -32.80
CA GLU A 562 -3.32 16.09 -32.94
C GLU A 562 -2.44 17.21 -33.52
N GLU A 563 -2.91 17.94 -34.53
CA GLU A 563 -2.19 19.06 -35.13
C GLU A 563 -2.11 20.29 -34.20
N ARG A 564 -3.13 20.55 -33.37
CA ARG A 564 -3.06 21.56 -32.29
C ARG A 564 -2.07 21.17 -31.20
N ALA A 565 -1.94 19.87 -30.91
CA ALA A 565 -0.93 19.35 -30.00
C ALA A 565 0.49 19.41 -30.62
N SER A 566 0.62 19.22 -31.93
CA SER A 566 1.90 19.31 -32.66
C SER A 566 2.35 20.75 -32.92
N ARG A 567 1.45 21.69 -33.23
CA ARG A 567 1.78 23.10 -33.51
C ARG A 567 2.18 23.91 -32.26
N ARG A 568 1.85 23.44 -31.04
CA ARG A 568 2.39 24.01 -29.79
C ARG A 568 3.80 23.53 -29.44
N TYR A 569 4.34 22.55 -30.16
CA TYR A 569 5.70 22.02 -29.97
C TYR A 569 6.53 22.21 -31.24
N VAL A 570 6.66 23.47 -31.66
CA VAL A 570 7.80 23.90 -32.49
C VAL A 570 8.52 25.01 -31.75
N CYS A 571 9.31 24.63 -30.75
CA CYS A 571 10.52 25.36 -30.39
C CYS A 571 11.68 24.35 -30.39
N ARG A 572 12.47 24.49 -31.45
CA ARG A 572 13.78 23.90 -31.76
C ARG A 572 14.58 23.37 -30.57
N ASP A 573 15.01 22.12 -30.71
CA ASP A 573 16.37 21.69 -30.37
C ASP A 573 16.91 20.90 -31.58
N GLU A 574 17.44 21.63 -32.57
CA GLU A 574 18.32 21.03 -33.59
C GLU A 574 19.68 20.76 -32.92
N VAL A 575 19.89 19.53 -32.45
CA VAL A 575 21.20 19.08 -31.96
C VAL A 575 22.07 18.77 -33.18
N GLU A 576 22.90 19.73 -33.56
CA GLU A 576 23.94 19.55 -34.58
C GLU A 576 25.10 18.74 -33.99
N TRP A 577 25.23 17.47 -34.39
CA TRP A 577 26.38 16.64 -34.01
C TRP A 577 27.54 16.91 -34.96
N ARG A 578 28.55 17.67 -34.51
CA ARG A 578 29.85 17.70 -35.20
C ARG A 578 30.78 16.65 -34.60
N GLN A 579 31.18 15.70 -35.44
CA GLN A 579 32.31 14.80 -35.18
C GLN A 579 33.61 15.60 -35.33
N THR A 580 34.40 15.67 -34.26
CA THR A 580 35.83 16.01 -34.35
C THR A 580 36.62 14.81 -33.88
N GLU A 581 37.46 14.29 -34.77
CA GLU A 581 38.43 13.24 -34.49
C GLU A 581 39.45 13.72 -33.45
N GLY A 582 39.78 12.87 -32.48
CA GLY A 582 40.87 13.09 -31.53
C GLY A 582 40.45 13.14 -30.07
N GLU A 583 40.68 12.01 -29.39
CA GLU A 583 40.75 11.82 -27.94
C GLU A 583 39.50 11.95 -27.05
N LYS A 584 39.40 10.98 -26.14
CA LYS A 584 38.27 10.68 -25.25
C LYS A 584 38.06 11.79 -24.22
N SER A 585 36.92 12.48 -24.26
CA SER A 585 36.25 13.10 -23.10
C SER A 585 34.86 13.65 -23.45
N ARG A 586 33.79 13.04 -22.94
CA ARG A 586 32.41 13.57 -23.04
C ARG A 586 32.17 14.58 -21.92
N HIS A 587 32.08 15.86 -22.23
CA HIS A 587 31.62 16.89 -21.29
C HIS A 587 30.23 17.41 -21.72
N ARG A 588 29.31 17.52 -20.76
CA ARG A 588 28.00 18.16 -20.92
C ARG A 588 28.17 19.65 -20.64
N VAL A 589 28.12 20.49 -21.68
CA VAL A 589 28.04 21.95 -21.50
C VAL A 589 26.59 22.32 -21.22
N VAL A 590 26.32 22.88 -20.04
CA VAL A 590 25.03 23.50 -19.70
C VAL A 590 25.20 25.01 -19.83
N GLN A 591 24.56 25.63 -20.83
CA GLN A 591 24.56 27.08 -20.98
C GLN A 591 23.27 27.69 -20.40
N GLY A 592 23.45 28.31 -19.22
CA GLY A 592 22.88 29.58 -18.77
C GLY A 592 21.42 29.98 -19.05
N MET A 593 20.65 30.12 -17.96
CA MET A 593 19.54 31.07 -17.81
C MET A 593 19.84 32.46 -18.39
N ARG A 594 18.81 33.11 -18.97
CA ARG A 594 18.61 34.57 -18.84
C ARG A 594 17.12 34.91 -18.74
N VAL A 595 16.83 35.55 -17.59
CA VAL A 595 15.74 36.43 -17.12
C VAL A 595 14.32 36.07 -17.51
#